data_AF-A0A645A2Q9-F1
#
_entry.id   AF-A0A645A2Q9-F1
#
_cell.length_a   1.000
_cell.length_b   1.000
_cell.length_c   1.000
_cell.angle_alpha   90.00
_cell.angle_beta   90.00
_cell.angle_gamma   90.00
#
_symmetry.space_group_name_H-M   'P 1'
#
loop_
_entity.id
_entity.type
_entity.pdbx_description
1 polymer ?
#
loop_
_entity_poly.entity_id
_entity_poly.type
_entity_poly.pdbx_seq_one_letter_code
_entity_poly.pdbx_strand_id
1 'polypeptide(L)'
;MKRKTILFAAISLLLLIGGTGCEKEFNKSNCYTGEVITLFGVGHERYNIVAITKVPSKYSLPVGTTIAFDIERYGKKVEIGDIIDFEISMYEKWVGPATADHLWPEYVGIIKSCKN
;
A
#
# COMPACT_ATOMS: atom_id res chain seq x y z
N MET A 1 -21.44 -64.76 -31.64
CA MET A 1 -21.70 -63.48 -32.34
C MET A 1 -21.75 -62.36 -31.30
N LYS A 2 -21.11 -61.21 -31.61
CA LYS A 2 -21.17 -59.89 -30.97
C LYS A 2 -20.36 -59.64 -29.67
N ARG A 3 -19.11 -59.20 -29.91
CA ARG A 3 -18.29 -58.25 -29.13
C ARG A 3 -19.12 -57.14 -28.47
N LYS A 4 -18.64 -56.64 -27.32
CA LYS A 4 -18.43 -55.20 -27.02
C LYS A 4 -17.56 -55.04 -25.76
N THR A 5 -16.25 -54.99 -25.94
CA THR A 5 -15.31 -54.31 -25.05
C THR A 5 -15.21 -52.86 -25.52
N ILE A 6 -15.48 -51.87 -24.66
CA ILE A 6 -15.03 -50.46 -24.70
C ILE A 6 -15.21 -49.94 -23.25
N LEU A 7 -14.13 -49.90 -22.46
CA LEU A 7 -13.30 -48.70 -22.21
C LEU A 7 -13.87 -47.80 -21.07
N PHE A 8 -13.86 -48.29 -19.83
CA PHE A 8 -14.10 -47.48 -18.62
C PHE A 8 -12.80 -46.99 -17.96
N ALA A 9 -11.74 -46.77 -18.75
CA ALA A 9 -10.42 -46.38 -18.26
C ALA A 9 -10.03 -44.93 -18.62
N ALA A 10 -10.99 -44.05 -18.93
CA ALA A 10 -10.69 -42.71 -19.44
C ALA A 10 -11.56 -41.57 -18.89
N ILE A 11 -12.13 -41.71 -17.68
CA ILE A 11 -12.91 -40.61 -17.03
C ILE A 11 -12.22 -40.08 -15.76
N SER A 12 -11.26 -40.79 -15.18
CA SER A 12 -10.51 -40.28 -14.01
C SER A 12 -9.39 -39.28 -14.35
N LEU A 13 -9.26 -38.84 -15.62
CA LEU A 13 -8.19 -37.94 -16.06
C LEU A 13 -8.66 -36.50 -16.36
N LEU A 14 -9.91 -36.14 -16.04
CA LEU A 14 -10.52 -34.84 -16.40
C LEU A 14 -11.04 -34.00 -15.22
N LEU A 15 -10.58 -34.26 -14.00
CA LEU A 15 -10.78 -33.36 -12.84
C LEU A 15 -9.47 -32.70 -12.38
N LEU A 16 -8.48 -32.66 -13.26
CA LEU A 16 -7.41 -31.67 -13.22
C LEU A 16 -7.86 -30.53 -14.13
N ILE A 17 -7.91 -29.32 -13.57
CA ILE A 17 -8.11 -28.00 -14.21
C ILE A 17 -9.52 -27.41 -13.99
N GLY A 18 -9.55 -26.36 -13.15
CA GLY A 18 -10.67 -25.44 -12.94
C GLY A 18 -10.91 -25.22 -11.44
N GLY A 19 -10.08 -24.46 -10.72
CA GLY A 19 -9.87 -23.04 -10.96
C GLY A 19 -10.96 -22.21 -10.26
N THR A 20 -11.08 -22.28 -8.93
CA THR A 20 -11.52 -21.11 -8.17
C THR A 20 -10.25 -20.36 -7.80
N GLY A 21 -9.98 -19.29 -8.55
CA GLY A 21 -8.86 -18.42 -8.29
C GLY A 21 -8.87 -18.00 -6.83
N CYS A 22 -7.83 -18.39 -6.09
CA CYS A 22 -7.33 -17.49 -5.08
C CYS A 22 -7.12 -16.18 -5.84
N GLU A 23 -7.89 -15.15 -5.53
CA GLU A 23 -7.47 -13.79 -5.82
C GLU A 23 -6.03 -13.75 -5.30
N LYS A 24 -5.08 -13.76 -6.23
CA LYS A 24 -3.72 -13.38 -5.90
C LYS A 24 -3.93 -11.95 -5.45
N GLU A 25 -3.98 -11.75 -4.14
CA GLU A 25 -3.64 -10.47 -3.53
C GLU A 25 -2.45 -9.99 -4.34
N PHE A 26 -2.70 -8.98 -5.19
CA PHE A 26 -1.64 -8.37 -5.97
C PHE A 26 -0.59 -8.00 -4.95
N ASN A 27 0.59 -8.55 -5.15
CA ASN A 27 1.66 -8.67 -4.17
C ASN A 27 2.13 -7.24 -3.81
N LYS A 28 1.41 -6.57 -2.90
CA LYS A 28 1.70 -5.27 -2.30
C LYS A 28 2.87 -5.40 -1.33
N SER A 29 3.91 -6.14 -1.72
CA SER A 29 4.93 -6.66 -0.80
C SER A 29 5.69 -5.55 -0.06
N ASN A 30 5.64 -4.30 -0.55
CA ASN A 30 6.26 -3.14 0.06
C ASN A 30 5.32 -1.92 0.25
N CYS A 31 4.01 -2.07 0.03
CA CYS A 31 3.08 -0.95 0.13
C CYS A 31 2.63 -0.72 1.58
N TYR A 32 2.80 0.50 2.04
CA TYR A 32 2.11 1.04 3.20
C TYR A 32 0.71 1.49 2.78
N THR A 33 -0.21 1.48 3.75
CA THR A 33 -1.45 2.25 3.66
C THR A 33 -1.39 3.34 4.72
N GLY A 34 -1.85 4.53 4.42
CA GLY A 34 -1.91 5.62 5.38
C GLY A 34 -2.99 6.64 5.07
N GLU A 35 -3.26 7.49 6.05
CA GLU A 35 -4.25 8.57 5.98
C GLU A 35 -3.53 9.91 5.81
N VAL A 36 -3.97 10.73 4.87
CA VAL A 36 -3.45 12.08 4.67
C VAL A 36 -4.00 12.98 5.78
N ILE A 37 -3.13 13.46 6.66
CA ILE A 37 -3.51 14.26 7.85
C ILE A 37 -3.48 15.75 7.56
N THR A 38 -2.47 16.21 6.80
CA THR A 38 -2.30 17.62 6.45
C THR A 38 -1.81 17.75 5.01
N LEU A 39 -2.07 18.91 4.41
CA LEU A 39 -1.51 19.31 3.12
C LEU A 39 -0.95 20.73 3.24
N PHE A 40 0.27 20.93 2.72
CA PHE A 40 0.89 22.24 2.64
C PHE A 40 0.03 23.19 1.80
N GLY A 41 -0.10 24.43 2.26
CA GLY A 41 -0.94 25.44 1.62
C GLY A 41 -2.44 25.32 1.96
N VAL A 42 -2.85 24.33 2.77
CA VAL A 42 -4.17 24.27 3.38
C VAL A 42 -4.06 24.71 4.83
N GLY A 43 -4.66 25.87 5.16
CA GLY A 43 -4.55 26.47 6.49
C GLY A 43 -3.14 26.97 6.79
N HIS A 44 -2.62 26.65 7.97
CA HIS A 44 -1.28 27.06 8.42
C HIS A 44 -0.25 25.92 8.40
N GLU A 45 -0.55 24.82 7.72
CA GLU A 45 0.28 23.61 7.76
C GLU A 45 1.58 23.75 6.96
N ARG A 46 2.67 23.17 7.51
CA ARG A 46 4.02 23.28 6.94
C ARG A 46 4.44 22.09 6.08
N TYR A 47 3.74 20.97 6.19
CA TYR A 47 4.05 19.73 5.50
C TYR A 47 2.78 19.05 5.00
N ASN A 48 2.90 18.32 3.88
CA ASN A 48 1.95 17.25 3.59
C ASN A 48 2.34 16.07 4.48
N ILE A 49 1.44 15.57 5.32
CA ILE A 49 1.75 14.49 6.27
C ILE A 49 0.79 13.34 6.01
N VAL A 50 1.35 12.13 5.93
CA VAL A 50 0.58 10.89 5.95
C VAL A 50 0.90 10.12 7.24
N ALA A 51 -0.14 9.63 7.92
CA ALA A 51 0.00 8.72 9.06
C ALA A 51 -0.13 7.28 8.58
N ILE A 52 0.81 6.42 8.93
CA ILE A 52 0.79 5.02 8.53
C ILE A 52 -0.31 4.28 9.29
N THR A 53 -1.26 3.66 8.57
CA THR A 53 -2.36 2.87 9.12
C THR A 53 -2.20 1.37 8.87
N LYS A 54 -1.43 0.98 7.84
CA LYS A 54 -1.06 -0.43 7.56
C LYS A 54 0.37 -0.50 7.05
N VAL A 55 1.10 -1.53 7.47
CA VAL A 55 2.49 -1.77 7.09
C VAL A 55 2.63 -3.03 6.23
N PRO A 56 3.58 -3.07 5.29
CA PRO A 56 3.81 -4.25 4.45
C PRO A 56 4.55 -5.37 5.19
N SER A 57 5.34 -5.04 6.21
CA SER A 57 6.12 -6.02 6.98
C SER A 57 6.39 -5.55 8.41
N LYS A 58 6.82 -6.47 9.28
CA LYS A 58 7.20 -6.15 10.68
C LYS A 58 8.49 -5.33 10.83
N TYR A 59 9.29 -5.21 9.77
CA TYR A 59 10.56 -4.45 9.79
C TYR A 59 10.40 -3.03 9.21
N SER A 60 9.19 -2.71 8.77
CA SER A 60 8.80 -1.41 8.25
C SER A 60 8.66 -0.37 9.37
N LEU A 61 8.57 0.92 9.00
CA LEU A 61 8.11 1.94 9.95
C LEU A 61 6.74 1.53 10.51
N PRO A 62 6.52 1.62 11.84
CA PRO A 62 5.32 1.06 12.45
C PRO A 62 4.06 1.88 12.14
N VAL A 63 2.90 1.26 12.37
CA VAL A 63 1.60 1.95 12.37
C VAL A 63 1.63 3.10 13.39
N GLY A 64 1.02 4.23 13.03
CA GLY A 64 1.00 5.46 13.82
C GLY A 64 2.15 6.43 13.49
N THR A 65 3.21 5.97 12.81
CA THR A 65 4.29 6.84 12.37
C THR A 65 3.80 7.83 11.32
N THR A 66 4.15 9.10 11.49
CA THR A 66 3.87 10.17 10.53
C THR A 66 5.09 10.46 9.65
N ILE A 67 4.85 10.58 8.35
CA ILE A 67 5.90 10.92 7.39
C ILE A 67 5.44 12.09 6.51
N ALA A 68 6.28 13.10 6.42
CA ALA A 68 6.08 14.20 5.50
C ALA A 68 6.50 13.79 4.08
N PHE A 69 5.71 14.23 3.10
CA PHE A 69 5.90 13.87 1.71
C PHE A 69 5.66 15.02 0.73
N ASP A 70 6.09 14.81 -0.49
CA ASP A 70 5.88 15.70 -1.63
C ASP A 70 4.75 15.15 -2.50
N ILE A 71 3.71 15.96 -2.73
CA ILE A 71 2.53 15.55 -3.49
C ILE A 71 2.83 15.31 -4.98
N GLU A 72 3.77 16.06 -5.55
CA GLU A 72 4.17 15.90 -6.95
C GLU A 72 4.90 14.57 -7.14
N ARG A 73 5.75 14.18 -6.17
CA ARG A 73 6.43 12.87 -6.17
C ARG A 73 5.48 11.70 -5.91
N TYR A 74 4.43 11.90 -5.12
CA TYR A 74 3.39 10.90 -4.96
C TYR A 74 2.66 10.63 -6.29
N GLY A 75 2.47 11.68 -7.09
CA GLY A 75 2.04 11.61 -8.49
C GLY A 75 0.53 11.43 -8.70
N LYS A 76 -0.26 11.57 -7.63
CA LYS A 76 -1.73 11.55 -7.68
C LYS A 76 -2.26 12.70 -6.82
N LYS A 77 -3.42 13.25 -7.19
CA LYS A 77 -4.15 14.18 -6.33
C LYS A 77 -4.62 13.46 -5.07
N VAL A 78 -4.56 14.16 -3.95
CA VAL A 78 -5.03 13.69 -2.64
C VAL A 78 -5.69 14.86 -1.89
N GLU A 79 -6.59 14.52 -0.99
CA GLU A 79 -7.26 15.42 -0.06
C GLU A 79 -6.96 15.00 1.38
N ILE A 80 -7.20 15.90 2.34
CA ILE A 80 -7.09 15.56 3.77
C ILE A 80 -8.17 14.54 4.12
N GLY A 81 -7.78 13.46 4.81
CA GLY A 81 -8.62 12.31 5.14
C GLY A 81 -8.55 11.17 4.12
N ASP A 82 -7.88 11.36 2.97
CA ASP A 82 -7.73 10.29 1.98
C ASP A 82 -6.89 9.13 2.53
N ILE A 83 -7.35 7.91 2.25
CA ILE A 83 -6.57 6.68 2.47
C ILE A 83 -5.78 6.35 1.21
N ILE A 84 -4.46 6.37 1.31
CA ILE A 84 -3.54 6.17 0.19
C ILE A 84 -2.63 4.95 0.39
N ASP A 85 -2.33 4.27 -0.71
CA ASP A 85 -1.29 3.24 -0.77
C ASP A 85 0.00 3.83 -1.34
N PHE A 86 1.11 3.65 -0.63
CA PHE A 86 2.39 4.23 -1.00
C PHE A 86 3.58 3.36 -0.66
N GLU A 87 4.67 3.54 -1.41
CA GLU A 87 5.99 3.00 -1.09
C GLU A 87 6.88 4.12 -0.55
N ILE A 88 7.60 3.86 0.53
CA ILE A 88 8.63 4.76 1.04
C ILE A 88 9.95 4.38 0.35
N SER A 89 10.48 5.29 -0.48
CA SER A 89 11.74 5.08 -1.19
C SER A 89 12.95 5.46 -0.33
N MET A 90 12.81 6.51 0.47
CA MET A 90 13.84 7.00 1.39
C MET A 90 13.17 7.81 2.50
N TYR A 91 13.72 7.77 3.71
CA TYR A 91 13.27 8.61 4.81
C TYR A 91 14.41 8.90 5.78
N GLU A 92 14.29 10.00 6.52
CA GLU A 92 15.15 10.34 7.65
C GLU A 92 14.29 10.93 8.78
N LYS A 93 14.77 10.81 10.03
CA LYS A 93 14.05 11.39 11.18
C LYS A 93 14.01 12.91 11.00
N TRP A 94 12.83 13.50 11.15
CA TRP A 94 12.72 14.95 11.09
C TRP A 94 13.45 15.59 12.27
N VAL A 95 14.25 16.61 12.00
CA VAL A 95 14.99 17.38 13.00
C VAL A 95 14.77 18.86 12.71
N GLY A 96 14.28 19.59 13.71
CA GLY A 96 14.05 21.02 13.60
C GLY A 96 13.34 21.58 14.83
N PRO A 97 13.17 22.91 14.91
CA PRO A 97 12.34 23.50 15.94
C PRO A 97 10.87 23.12 15.70
N ALA A 98 10.27 22.40 16.64
CA ALA A 98 8.84 22.12 16.65
C ALA A 98 8.12 23.15 17.51
N THR A 99 6.98 23.65 17.03
CA THR A 99 6.09 24.57 17.74
C THR A 99 4.70 23.95 17.90
N ALA A 100 3.97 24.30 18.95
CA ALA A 100 2.69 23.66 19.30
C ALA A 100 1.52 24.04 18.36
N ASP A 101 1.70 25.04 17.52
CA ASP A 101 0.70 25.56 16.57
C ASP A 101 0.63 24.78 15.25
N HIS A 102 1.50 23.78 15.06
CA HIS A 102 1.56 22.98 13.83
C HIS A 102 1.71 21.50 14.13
N LEU A 103 1.24 20.66 13.20
CA LEU A 103 1.60 19.25 13.17
C LEU A 103 2.98 19.08 12.54
N TRP A 104 3.85 18.36 13.25
CA TRP A 104 5.20 18.06 12.81
C TRP A 104 5.32 16.57 12.51
N PRO A 105 5.89 16.19 11.36
CA PRO A 105 6.08 14.79 11.05
C PRO A 105 7.18 14.20 11.92
N GLU A 106 7.12 12.89 12.16
CA GLU A 106 8.24 12.18 12.77
C GLU A 106 9.41 11.96 11.80
N TYR A 107 9.09 11.78 10.52
CA TYR A 107 10.04 11.53 9.44
C TYR A 107 9.74 12.42 8.25
N VAL A 108 10.78 12.78 7.50
CA VAL A 108 10.62 13.33 6.15
C VAL A 108 11.06 12.28 5.15
N GLY A 109 10.38 12.16 4.02
CA GLY A 109 10.78 11.16 3.04
C GLY A 109 10.20 11.35 1.65
N ILE A 110 10.72 10.51 0.75
CA ILE A 110 10.24 10.37 -0.60
C ILE A 110 9.31 9.18 -0.63
N ILE A 111 8.02 9.44 -0.75
CA ILE A 111 7.02 8.40 -1.02
C ILE A 111 6.51 8.53 -2.44
N LYS A 112 6.09 7.41 -3.01
CA LYS A 112 5.47 7.33 -4.34
C LYS A 112 4.21 6.47 -4.25
N SER A 113 3.22 6.74 -5.09
CA SER A 113 2.04 5.88 -5.14
C SER A 113 2.40 4.45 -5.53
N CYS A 114 1.76 3.49 -4.88
CA CYS A 114 1.88 2.09 -5.29
C CYS A 114 1.29 1.91 -6.70
N LYS A 115 1.99 1.12 -7.52
CA LYS A 115 1.44 0.68 -8.81
C LYS A 115 0.33 -0.33 -8.56
N ASN A 116 -0.84 -0.09 -9.15
CA ASN A 116 -1.89 -1.09 -9.28
C ASN A 116 -1.51 -2.08 -10.39
#